data_AF-S8DL33-F1
#
_entry.id   AF-S8DL33-F1
#
_cell.length_a   1.000
_cell.length_b   1.000
_cell.length_c   1.000
_cell.angle_alpha   90.00
_cell.angle_beta   90.00
_cell.angle_gamma   90.00
#
_symmetry.space_group_name_H-M   'P 1'
#
loop_
_entity.id
_entity.type
_entity.pdbx_description
1 polymer ?
#
loop_
_entity_poly.entity_id
_entity_poly.type
_entity_poly.pdbx_seq_one_letter_code
_entity_poly.pdbx_strand_id
1 'polypeptide(L)'
;KNSTGETPFSLVYGSEAVAPVESLISSPRTTAYVDNEAANAEMRELDIDLMEEKRQEVYERVLRQQHTLQKYYNKRVMPRQFAKGDLVLRSVQSQGHRGKLDRAWEGPYRVYEPLGRGAYRL
;
A
#
# COMPACT_ATOMS: atom_id res chain seq x y z
N LYS A 1 9.60 7.64 6.69
CA LYS A 1 9.48 6.16 6.56
C LYS A 1 8.32 5.76 7.45
N ASN A 2 7.19 5.34 6.88
CA ASN A 2 6.00 4.98 7.65
C ASN A 2 5.79 3.49 7.46
N SER A 3 6.42 2.70 8.33
CA SER A 3 6.16 1.27 8.45
C SER A 3 5.00 1.10 9.42
N THR A 4 4.15 0.10 9.18
CA THR A 4 3.13 -0.34 10.15
C THR A 4 3.74 -0.81 11.46
N GLY A 5 5.06 -0.99 11.52
CA GLY A 5 5.80 -1.50 12.67
C GLY A 5 5.86 -3.03 12.69
N GLU A 6 4.94 -3.66 11.96
CA GLU A 6 4.80 -5.11 11.84
C GLU A 6 5.21 -5.62 10.46
N THR A 7 5.68 -6.86 10.41
CA THR A 7 5.97 -7.53 9.14
C THR A 7 4.71 -8.17 8.56
N PRO A 8 4.55 -8.27 7.23
CA PRO A 8 3.42 -8.99 6.65
C PRO A 8 3.33 -10.45 7.11
N PHE A 9 4.47 -11.09 7.38
CA PHE A 9 4.50 -12.47 7.86
C PHE A 9 3.97 -12.60 9.30
N SER A 10 4.37 -11.70 10.23
CA SER A 10 3.86 -11.71 11.61
C SER A 10 2.35 -11.47 11.65
N LEU A 11 1.81 -10.64 10.77
CA LEU A 11 0.36 -10.41 10.66
C LEU A 11 -0.42 -11.60 10.10
N VAL A 12 0.23 -12.56 9.43
CA VAL A 12 -0.43 -13.74 8.85
C VAL A 12 -0.22 -14.99 9.71
N TYR A 13 0.94 -15.13 10.34
CA TYR A 13 1.35 -16.33 11.07
C TYR A 13 1.59 -16.13 12.58
N GLY A 14 1.40 -14.91 13.09
CA GLY A 14 1.47 -14.57 14.52
C GLY A 14 2.87 -14.36 15.06
N SER A 15 3.91 -14.67 14.28
CA SER A 15 5.32 -14.59 14.68
C SER A 15 6.19 -14.13 13.51
N GLU A 16 7.39 -13.62 13.79
CA GLU A 16 8.33 -13.23 12.75
C GLU A 16 8.85 -14.45 11.96
N ALA A 17 9.11 -14.24 10.66
CA ALA A 17 9.70 -15.26 9.82
C ALA A 17 11.15 -15.55 10.23
N VAL A 18 11.52 -16.82 10.27
CA VAL A 18 12.92 -17.24 10.32
C VAL A 18 13.50 -17.18 8.92
N ALA A 19 14.63 -16.49 8.74
CA ALA A 19 15.28 -16.40 7.45
C ALA A 19 15.81 -17.80 7.02
N PRO A 20 15.75 -18.17 5.73
CA PRO A 20 16.21 -19.49 5.28
C PRO A 20 17.66 -19.82 5.69
N VAL A 21 18.54 -18.83 5.71
CA VAL A 21 19.94 -19.01 6.14
C VAL A 21 20.07 -19.41 7.61
N GLU A 22 19.19 -18.91 8.47
CA GLU A 22 19.17 -19.25 9.90
C GLU A 22 18.63 -20.65 10.15
N SER A 23 17.77 -21.16 9.26
CA SER A 23 17.32 -22.55 9.29
C SER A 23 18.40 -23.52 8.81
N LEU A 24 19.31 -23.07 7.95
CA LEU A 24 20.41 -23.89 7.42
C LEU A 24 21.61 -23.94 8.35
N ILE A 25 21.89 -22.83 9.03
CA ILE A 25 22.99 -22.68 9.97
C ILE A 25 22.35 -22.33 11.29
N SER A 26 22.26 -23.29 12.23
CA SER A 26 21.62 -23.13 13.54
C SER A 26 22.02 -21.81 14.19
N SER A 27 21.17 -20.80 14.00
CA SER A 27 21.40 -19.45 14.49
C SER A 27 21.16 -19.43 16.00
N PRO A 28 21.76 -18.49 16.76
CA PRO A 28 21.49 -18.33 18.19
C PRO A 28 19.99 -18.22 18.53
N ARG A 29 19.20 -17.64 17.60
CA ARG A 29 17.75 -17.56 17.73
C ARG A 29 17.10 -18.94 17.64
N THR A 30 17.50 -19.78 16.67
CA THR A 30 16.97 -21.13 16.53
C THR A 30 17.41 -22.07 17.65
N THR A 31 18.66 -21.96 18.12
CA THR A 31 19.17 -22.79 19.23
C THR A 31 18.45 -22.43 20.53
N ALA A 32 18.34 -21.15 20.85
CA ALA A 32 17.61 -20.70 22.05
C ALA A 32 16.12 -21.05 22.01
N TYR A 33 15.53 -21.15 20.81
CA TYR A 33 14.14 -21.58 20.65
C TYR A 33 13.95 -23.06 21.02
N VAL A 34 14.92 -23.91 20.65
CA VAL A 34 14.92 -25.35 20.99
C VAL A 34 15.19 -25.56 22.49
N ASP A 35 16.13 -24.81 23.06
CA ASP A 35 16.50 -24.94 24.48
C ASP A 35 15.35 -24.60 25.44
N ASN A 36 14.39 -23.78 25.02
CA ASN A 36 13.26 -23.30 25.83
C ASN A 36 11.89 -23.65 25.23
N GLU A 37 11.75 -24.84 24.63
CA GLU A 37 10.56 -25.25 23.87
C GLU A 37 9.24 -25.06 24.62
N ALA A 38 9.16 -25.45 25.90
CA ALA A 38 7.93 -25.35 26.70
C ALA A 38 7.46 -23.90 26.91
N ALA A 39 8.38 -22.99 27.25
CA ALA A 39 8.06 -21.58 27.43
C ALA A 39 7.68 -20.92 26.09
N ASN A 40 8.33 -21.32 24.99
CA ASN A 40 8.01 -20.83 23.67
C ASN A 40 6.63 -21.30 23.18
N ALA A 41 6.21 -22.51 23.54
CA ALA A 41 4.88 -23.02 23.23
C ALA A 41 3.78 -22.17 23.91
N GLU A 42 3.94 -21.86 25.19
CA GLU A 42 3.02 -20.99 25.94
C GLU A 42 2.96 -19.58 25.35
N MET A 43 4.11 -18.98 25.05
CA MET A 43 4.17 -17.67 24.39
C MET A 43 3.47 -17.68 23.02
N ARG A 44 3.57 -18.78 22.28
CA ARG A 44 2.95 -18.92 20.97
C ARG A 44 1.44 -18.98 21.05
N GLU A 45 0.87 -19.62 22.07
CA GLU A 45 -0.58 -19.61 22.29
C GLU A 45 -1.07 -18.18 22.54
N LEU A 46 -0.37 -17.42 23.40
CA LEU A 46 -0.67 -16.02 23.66
C LEU A 46 -0.57 -15.15 22.41
N ASP A 47 0.45 -15.36 21.57
CA ASP A 47 0.61 -14.63 20.31
C ASP A 47 -0.53 -14.91 19.32
N ILE A 48 -1.06 -16.13 19.30
CA ILE A 48 -2.22 -16.50 18.48
C ILE A 48 -3.48 -15.82 19.00
N ASP A 49 -3.69 -15.82 20.32
CA ASP A 49 -4.86 -15.18 20.95
C ASP A 49 -4.85 -13.65 20.72
N LEU A 50 -3.69 -13.01 20.86
CA LEU A 50 -3.53 -11.57 20.69
C LEU A 50 -3.46 -11.14 19.21
N MET A 51 -3.39 -12.09 18.29
CA MET A 51 -3.11 -11.83 16.88
C MET A 51 -4.15 -10.91 16.23
N GLU A 52 -5.42 -11.10 16.57
CA GLU A 52 -6.51 -10.33 15.99
C GLU A 52 -6.49 -8.87 16.47
N GLU A 53 -6.14 -8.65 17.73
CA GLU A 53 -5.95 -7.30 18.28
C GLU A 53 -4.81 -6.58 17.57
N LYS A 54 -3.65 -7.25 17.38
CA LYS A 54 -2.52 -6.70 16.62
C LYS A 54 -2.92 -6.32 15.18
N ARG A 55 -3.70 -7.17 14.51
CA ARG A 55 -4.21 -6.89 13.16
C ARG A 55 -5.11 -5.65 13.14
N GLN A 56 -6.01 -5.54 14.10
CA GLN A 56 -6.92 -4.41 14.22
C GLN A 56 -6.15 -3.11 14.45
N GLU A 57 -5.17 -3.10 15.35
CA GLU A 57 -4.32 -1.93 15.60
C GLU A 57 -3.55 -1.48 14.34
N VAL A 58 -2.97 -2.45 13.61
CA VAL A 58 -2.28 -2.16 12.35
C VAL A 58 -3.25 -1.63 11.31
N TYR A 59 -4.44 -2.22 11.19
CA TYR A 59 -5.46 -1.77 10.26
C TYR A 59 -5.86 -0.31 10.52
N GLU A 60 -6.10 0.06 11.78
CA GLU A 60 -6.41 1.44 12.16
C GLU A 60 -5.27 2.41 11.84
N ARG A 61 -4.01 2.00 12.04
CA ARG A 61 -2.83 2.78 11.69
C ARG A 61 -2.76 3.02 10.18
N VAL A 62 -3.00 1.99 9.39
CA VAL A 62 -3.02 2.08 7.92
C VAL A 62 -4.15 3.00 7.46
N LEU A 63 -5.36 2.85 7.99
CA LEU A 63 -6.49 3.72 7.66
C LEU A 63 -6.18 5.19 7.99
N ARG A 64 -5.63 5.47 9.17
CA ARG A 64 -5.26 6.83 9.59
C ARG A 64 -4.22 7.44 8.65
N GLN A 65 -3.26 6.64 8.21
CA GLN A 65 -2.25 7.06 7.24
C GLN A 65 -2.87 7.34 5.86
N GLN A 66 -3.69 6.42 5.34
CA GLN A 66 -4.37 6.59 4.06
C GLN A 66 -5.23 7.86 4.06
N HIS A 67 -5.99 8.10 5.13
CA HIS A 67 -6.80 9.30 5.27
C HIS A 67 -5.97 10.59 5.33
N THR A 68 -4.83 10.57 6.02
CA THR A 68 -3.89 11.71 6.04
C THR A 68 -3.33 11.99 4.65
N LEU A 69 -2.92 10.95 3.91
CA LEU A 69 -2.43 11.07 2.53
C LEU A 69 -3.51 11.60 1.60
N GLN A 70 -4.75 11.08 1.72
CA GLN A 70 -5.89 11.54 0.95
C GLN A 70 -6.18 13.02 1.20
N LYS A 71 -6.21 13.45 2.47
CA LYS A 71 -6.39 14.87 2.82
C LYS A 71 -5.28 15.75 2.26
N TYR A 72 -4.03 15.33 2.37
CA TYR A 72 -2.89 16.08 1.85
C TYR A 72 -2.98 16.26 0.33
N TYR A 73 -3.28 15.18 -0.40
CA TYR A 73 -3.44 15.23 -1.85
C TYR A 73 -4.65 16.10 -2.24
N ASN A 74 -5.81 15.83 -1.67
CA ASN A 74 -7.06 16.53 -1.99
C ASN A 74 -7.02 18.02 -1.64
N LYS A 75 -6.18 18.45 -0.69
CA LYS A 75 -6.00 19.88 -0.36
C LYS A 75 -5.57 20.72 -1.56
N ARG A 76 -4.86 20.14 -2.53
CA ARG A 76 -4.35 20.85 -3.73
C ARG A 76 -5.15 20.56 -4.99
N VAL A 77 -6.09 19.62 -4.95
CA VAL A 77 -6.92 19.25 -6.10
C VAL A 77 -8.06 20.25 -6.20
N MET A 78 -8.04 21.06 -7.25
CA MET A 78 -9.19 21.88 -7.62
C MET A 78 -10.12 21.04 -8.50
N PRO A 79 -11.37 20.75 -8.07
CA PRO A 79 -12.30 19.99 -8.88
C PRO A 79 -12.62 20.78 -10.15
N ARG A 80 -12.40 20.16 -11.31
CA ARG A 80 -12.75 20.73 -12.61
C ARG A 80 -13.71 19.78 -13.31
N GLN A 81 -14.82 20.34 -13.77
CA GLN A 81 -15.80 19.61 -14.56
C GLN A 81 -15.83 20.16 -15.98
N PHE A 82 -15.93 19.26 -16.96
CA PHE A 82 -16.08 19.61 -18.36
C PHE A 82 -17.50 19.27 -18.84
N ALA A 83 -18.04 20.10 -19.73
CA ALA A 83 -19.32 19.90 -20.37
C ALA A 83 -19.15 19.35 -21.78
N LYS A 84 -20.24 18.80 -22.34
CA LYS A 84 -20.28 18.40 -23.75
C LYS A 84 -19.95 19.60 -24.63
N GLY A 85 -19.01 19.41 -25.56
CA GLY A 85 -18.55 20.43 -26.49
C GLY A 85 -17.27 21.16 -26.07
N ASP A 86 -16.84 21.03 -24.81
CA ASP A 86 -15.59 21.63 -24.31
C ASP A 86 -14.36 21.04 -25.01
N LEU A 87 -13.37 21.89 -25.27
CA LEU A 87 -12.07 21.44 -25.79
C LEU A 87 -11.11 21.14 -24.64
N VAL A 88 -10.49 19.96 -24.68
CA VAL A 88 -9.56 19.48 -23.66
C VAL A 88 -8.31 18.86 -24.27
N LEU A 89 -7.22 18.89 -23.51
CA LEU A 89 -5.98 18.19 -23.83
C LEU A 89 -5.89 16.92 -22.99
N ARG A 90 -5.49 15.81 -23.61
CA ARG A 90 -5.28 14.53 -22.93
C ARG A 90 -3.80 14.37 -22.59
N SER A 91 -3.49 14.02 -21.34
CA SER A 91 -2.11 13.70 -20.96
C SER A 91 -1.65 12.41 -21.64
N VAL A 92 -0.47 12.42 -22.25
CA VAL A 92 0.10 11.23 -22.91
C VAL A 92 0.64 10.28 -21.86
N GLN A 93 -0.08 9.19 -21.60
CA GLN A 93 0.34 8.11 -20.70
C GLN A 93 1.14 7.04 -21.47
N SER A 94 2.34 7.37 -21.95
CA SER A 94 3.22 6.35 -22.54
C SER A 94 3.88 5.52 -21.45
N GLN A 95 3.77 4.19 -21.52
CA GLN A 95 4.49 3.25 -20.64
C GLN A 95 5.96 3.04 -21.07
N GLY A 96 6.43 3.72 -22.13
CA GLY A 96 7.78 3.60 -22.69
C GLY A 96 8.73 4.73 -22.29
N HIS A 97 9.94 4.73 -22.87
CA HIS A 97 10.95 5.76 -22.67
C HIS A 97 10.45 7.10 -23.25
N ARG A 98 10.09 8.02 -22.37
CA ARG A 98 9.71 9.39 -22.72
C ARG A 98 10.96 10.25 -22.74
N GLY A 99 11.33 10.78 -23.90
CA GLY A 99 12.36 11.79 -24.01
C GLY A 99 11.92 13.08 -23.32
N LYS A 100 12.87 13.85 -22.78
CA LYS A 100 12.60 15.14 -22.11
C LYS A 100 11.84 16.15 -22.99
N LEU A 101 11.91 15.98 -24.31
CA LEU A 101 11.32 16.86 -25.32
C LEU A 101 10.04 16.30 -25.95
N ASP A 102 9.57 15.12 -25.53
CA ASP A 102 8.35 14.55 -26.08
C ASP A 102 7.13 15.33 -25.60
N ARG A 103 6.11 15.40 -26.46
CA ARG A 103 4.87 16.13 -26.14
C ARG A 103 4.18 15.51 -24.93
N ALA A 104 3.94 16.34 -23.91
CA ALA A 104 3.29 15.88 -22.68
C ALA A 104 1.77 15.69 -22.83
N TRP A 105 1.17 16.37 -23.81
CA TRP A 105 -0.26 16.47 -24.03
C TRP A 105 -0.59 16.23 -25.51
N GLU A 106 -1.73 15.60 -25.76
CA GLU A 106 -2.34 15.35 -27.07
C GLU A 106 -3.67 16.12 -27.19
N GLY A 107 -4.03 16.50 -28.42
CA GLY A 107 -5.29 17.18 -28.73
C GLY A 107 -5.09 18.53 -29.44
N PRO A 108 -6.15 19.33 -29.57
CA PRO A 108 -7.38 19.34 -28.74
C PRO A 108 -8.42 18.28 -29.11
N TYR A 109 -9.06 17.72 -28.09
CA TYR A 109 -10.23 16.83 -28.22
C TYR A 109 -11.50 17.54 -27.74
N ARG A 110 -12.66 17.08 -28.20
CA ARG A 110 -13.94 17.66 -27.80
C ARG A 110 -14.72 16.70 -26.93
N VAL A 111 -15.13 17.12 -25.74
CA VAL A 111 -15.90 16.27 -24.84
C VAL A 111 -17.25 15.91 -25.51
N TYR A 112 -17.49 14.64 -25.76
CA TYR A 112 -18.75 14.12 -26.30
C TYR A 112 -19.81 14.01 -25.20
N GLU A 113 -19.45 13.41 -24.06
CA GLU A 113 -20.33 13.32 -22.88
C GLU A 113 -19.54 13.02 -21.59
N PRO A 114 -20.03 13.50 -20.43
CA PRO A 114 -19.52 13.08 -19.13
C PRO A 114 -20.03 11.67 -18.78
N LEU A 115 -19.14 10.79 -18.31
CA LEU A 115 -19.47 9.43 -17.84
C LEU A 115 -19.63 9.35 -16.31
N GLY A 116 -19.35 10.44 -15.59
CA GLY A 116 -19.42 10.54 -14.13
C GLY A 116 -18.07 10.32 -13.43
N ARG A 117 -17.97 10.76 -12.17
CA ARG A 117 -16.76 10.66 -11.31
C ARG A 117 -15.46 11.18 -11.95
N GLY A 118 -15.56 12.15 -12.87
CA GLY A 118 -14.41 12.74 -13.57
C GLY A 118 -13.96 11.99 -14.83
N ALA A 119 -14.70 10.98 -15.28
CA ALA A 119 -14.49 10.32 -16.56
C ALA A 119 -15.30 11.01 -17.68
N TYR A 120 -14.68 11.14 -18.86
CA TYR A 120 -15.25 11.82 -20.03
C TYR A 120 -15.00 10.99 -21.29
N ARG A 121 -15.99 10.95 -22.18
CA ARG A 121 -15.78 10.50 -23.57
C ARG A 121 -15.34 11.72 -24.38
N LEU A 122 -14.20 11.58 -25.05
CA LEU A 122 -13.63 12.56 -25.98
C LEU A 122 -14.02 12.25 -27.43
#